data_AF-A0A927PBC2-F1
#
_entry.id   AF-A0A927PBC2-F1
#
_cell.length_a   1.000
_cell.length_b   1.000
_cell.length_c   1.000
_cell.angle_alpha   90.00
_cell.angle_beta   90.00
_cell.angle_gamma   90.00
#
_symmetry.space_group_name_H-M   'P 1'
#
loop_
_entity.id
_entity.type
_entity.pdbx_description
1 polymer ?
#
loop_
_entity_poly.entity_id
_entity_poly.type
_entity_poly.pdbx_seq_one_letter_code
_entity_poly.pdbx_strand_id
1 'polypeptide(L)'
;MDRKKEKKSNQKPKELRGKKYIEYICSLYNDSYDDREEDSRIGGGDWQPGEKANHRSLEAFRKELKEQGIELSTAKIRKILITGGYWSTERSRKVAEMYEKYGSVAKVAEVLEISTAMVTMSLPYEKTVYDLEDKSTDARRMERFRARTRGRNT
;
A
#
# COMPACT_ATOMS: atom_id res chain seq x y z
N MET A 1 5.24 3.40 43.15
CA MET A 1 4.48 4.51 42.56
C MET A 1 5.40 5.09 41.48
N ASP A 2 5.21 4.94 40.17
CA ASP A 2 4.06 4.56 39.37
C ASP A 2 4.56 3.99 38.03
N ARG A 3 4.09 2.78 37.67
CA ARG A 3 4.13 2.32 36.28
C ARG A 3 3.13 3.18 35.51
N LYS A 4 3.62 4.18 34.78
CA LYS A 4 2.81 4.86 33.75
C LYS A 4 2.44 3.80 32.70
N LYS A 5 1.23 3.24 32.85
CA LYS A 5 0.55 2.48 31.79
C LYS A 5 0.38 3.45 30.63
N GLU A 6 1.25 3.32 29.63
CA GLU A 6 1.07 3.93 28.33
C GLU A 6 -0.23 3.36 27.75
N LYS A 7 -1.29 4.15 27.83
CA LYS A 7 -2.59 3.82 27.26
C LYS A 7 -2.43 3.82 25.75
N LYS A 8 -2.08 2.68 25.15
CA LYS A 8 -2.27 2.44 23.72
C LYS A 8 -3.74 2.76 23.42
N SER A 9 -3.97 3.87 22.73
CA SER A 9 -5.30 4.35 22.37
C SER A 9 -5.95 3.31 21.46
N ASN A 10 -6.79 2.47 22.05
CA ASN A 10 -7.53 1.42 21.36
C ASN A 10 -8.73 2.05 20.64
N GLN A 11 -8.46 2.93 19.67
CA GLN A 11 -9.49 3.48 18.79
C GLN A 11 -9.85 2.44 17.74
N LYS A 12 -11.15 2.12 17.61
CA LYS A 12 -11.63 1.13 16.66
C LYS A 12 -11.28 1.54 15.23
N PRO A 13 -10.90 0.61 14.33
CA PRO A 13 -10.44 0.91 12.96
C PRO A 13 -11.41 1.75 12.11
N LYS A 14 -12.70 1.75 12.45
CA LYS A 14 -13.77 2.46 11.71
C LYS A 14 -13.70 3.99 11.80
N GLU A 15 -12.95 4.54 12.75
CA GLU A 15 -12.88 6.00 13.00
C GLU A 15 -11.58 6.66 12.49
N LEU A 16 -10.55 5.87 12.15
CA LEU A 16 -9.27 6.38 11.64
C LEU A 16 -9.40 6.81 10.18
N ARG A 17 -8.99 8.05 9.87
CA ARG A 17 -9.05 8.65 8.52
C ARG A 17 -7.68 9.15 8.06
N GLY A 18 -7.51 9.26 6.75
CA GLY A 18 -6.34 9.91 6.16
C GLY A 18 -5.02 9.24 6.53
N LYS A 19 -4.02 10.06 6.82
CA LYS A 19 -2.68 9.63 7.29
C LYS A 19 -2.74 8.70 8.50
N LYS A 20 -3.66 8.94 9.45
CA LYS A 20 -3.79 8.09 10.64
C LYS A 20 -4.19 6.65 10.29
N TYR A 21 -4.95 6.44 9.21
CA TYR A 21 -5.29 5.10 8.75
C TYR A 21 -4.09 4.39 8.11
N ILE A 22 -3.28 5.12 7.33
CA ILE A 22 -2.02 4.59 6.77
C ILE A 22 -1.08 4.20 7.90
N GLU A 23 -0.83 5.11 8.84
CA GLU A 23 0.00 4.87 10.03
C GLU A 23 -0.50 3.66 10.83
N TYR A 24 -1.82 3.55 11.03
CA TYR A 24 -2.41 2.40 11.71
C TYR A 24 -2.13 1.09 10.96
N ILE A 25 -2.42 1.01 9.66
CA ILE A 25 -2.15 -0.19 8.86
C ILE A 25 -0.65 -0.52 8.85
N CYS A 26 0.21 0.46 8.67
CA CYS A 26 1.66 0.27 8.73
C CYS A 26 2.13 -0.24 10.11
N SER A 27 1.55 0.26 11.21
CA SER A 27 1.86 -0.21 12.56
C SER A 27 1.46 -1.66 12.80
N LEU A 28 0.44 -2.17 12.09
CA LEU A 28 0.04 -3.57 12.14
C LEU A 28 0.96 -4.48 11.32
N TYR A 29 1.63 -3.94 10.29
CA TYR A 29 2.58 -4.71 9.49
C TYR A 29 3.84 -5.01 10.30
N ASN A 30 4.31 -4.01 11.07
CA ASN A 30 5.42 -4.14 12.03
C ASN A 30 6.70 -4.75 11.44
N ASP A 31 6.94 -4.50 10.15
CA ASP A 31 8.06 -5.03 9.37
C ASP A 31 8.30 -4.15 8.14
N SER A 32 9.42 -4.33 7.44
CA SER A 32 9.70 -3.67 6.16
C SER A 32 10.08 -4.67 5.09
N TYR A 33 9.57 -4.43 3.89
CA TYR A 33 9.96 -5.15 2.70
C TYR A 33 10.93 -4.30 1.88
N ASP A 34 12.13 -4.81 1.62
CA ASP A 34 13.05 -4.25 0.62
C ASP A 34 13.61 -5.39 -0.25
N ASP A 35 13.36 -5.33 -1.55
CA ASP A 35 13.83 -6.34 -2.49
C ASP A 35 15.35 -6.39 -2.66
N ARG A 36 16.11 -5.41 -2.15
CA ARG A 36 17.58 -5.53 -2.04
C ARG A 36 17.99 -6.55 -0.97
N GLU A 37 17.16 -6.71 0.05
CA GLU A 37 17.39 -7.69 1.12
C GLU A 37 16.82 -9.06 0.74
N GLU A 38 15.70 -9.10 0.01
CA GLU A 38 15.00 -10.34 -0.35
C GLU A 38 15.47 -10.96 -1.69
N ASP A 39 15.67 -10.13 -2.73
CA ASP A 39 15.89 -10.57 -4.12
C ASP A 39 17.37 -10.78 -4.46
N SER A 40 18.15 -10.93 -3.39
CA SER A 40 19.40 -11.63 -3.36
C SER A 40 19.22 -13.03 -3.98
N ARG A 41 19.31 -13.13 -5.32
CA ARG A 41 19.42 -14.41 -6.02
C ARG A 41 20.50 -15.24 -5.33
N ILE A 42 20.44 -16.57 -5.38
CA ILE A 42 21.59 -17.38 -4.95
C ILE A 42 22.80 -16.91 -5.77
N GLY A 43 23.77 -16.25 -5.11
CA GLY A 43 24.92 -15.59 -5.76
C GLY A 43 24.71 -14.13 -6.22
N GLY A 44 23.67 -13.43 -5.77
CA GLY A 44 23.51 -11.97 -5.93
C GLY A 44 24.52 -11.19 -5.08
N GLY A 45 24.86 -9.97 -5.50
CA GLY A 45 25.94 -9.18 -4.87
C GLY A 45 25.68 -8.75 -3.42
N ASP A 46 24.42 -8.83 -2.99
CA ASP A 46 23.86 -8.50 -1.67
C ASP A 46 23.40 -9.75 -0.89
N TRP A 47 23.45 -10.94 -1.49
CA TRP A 47 22.98 -12.18 -0.88
C TRP A 47 23.91 -12.68 0.23
N GLN A 48 23.40 -12.77 1.46
CA GLN A 48 24.07 -13.48 2.55
C GLN A 48 23.47 -14.89 2.75
N PRO A 49 24.27 -15.96 2.61
CA PRO A 49 23.80 -17.32 2.87
C PRO A 49 23.25 -17.48 4.29
N GLY A 50 21.99 -17.88 4.42
CA GLY A 50 21.37 -18.25 5.71
C GLY A 50 20.48 -17.17 6.34
N GLU A 51 20.52 -15.92 5.87
CA GLU A 51 19.57 -14.89 6.27
C GLU A 51 18.40 -14.87 5.28
N LYS A 52 17.21 -15.28 5.74
CA LYS A 52 15.96 -15.02 5.01
C LYS A 52 15.43 -13.68 5.50
N ALA A 53 15.00 -12.82 4.60
CA ALA A 53 14.23 -11.64 4.96
C ALA A 53 13.03 -12.09 5.82
N ASN A 54 13.02 -11.71 7.09
CA ASN A 54 12.02 -12.16 8.07
C ASN A 54 10.73 -11.34 7.98
N HIS A 55 10.34 -10.91 6.78
CA HIS A 55 9.12 -10.15 6.61
C HIS A 55 7.91 -11.01 6.30
N ARG A 56 6.77 -10.58 6.83
CA ARG A 56 5.49 -11.21 6.53
C ARG A 56 5.05 -10.94 5.08
N SER A 57 4.59 -11.98 4.39
CA SER A 57 4.08 -11.84 3.02
C SER A 57 2.81 -10.97 2.96
N LEU A 58 2.56 -10.32 1.82
CA LEU A 58 1.34 -9.49 1.64
C LEU A 58 0.04 -10.28 1.79
N GLU A 59 0.01 -11.54 1.36
CA GLU A 59 -1.19 -12.38 1.51
C GLU A 59 -1.40 -12.80 2.96
N ALA A 60 -0.31 -13.12 3.68
CA ALA A 60 -0.40 -13.31 5.11
C ALA A 60 -0.92 -12.02 5.76
N PHE A 61 -0.37 -10.86 5.40
CA PHE A 61 -0.78 -9.54 5.93
C PHE A 61 -2.28 -9.26 5.74
N ARG A 62 -2.74 -9.46 4.51
CA ARG A 62 -4.14 -9.34 4.14
C ARG A 62 -5.06 -10.23 4.97
N LYS A 63 -4.64 -11.45 5.32
CA LYS A 63 -5.46 -12.38 6.10
C LYS A 63 -5.73 -11.85 7.51
N GLU A 64 -4.72 -11.38 8.25
CA GLU A 64 -4.99 -10.86 9.61
C GLU A 64 -5.72 -9.52 9.57
N LEU A 65 -5.48 -8.66 8.57
CA LEU A 65 -6.30 -7.46 8.39
C LEU A 65 -7.78 -7.84 8.25
N LYS A 66 -8.08 -8.89 7.48
CA LYS A 66 -9.44 -9.41 7.35
C LYS A 66 -10.01 -9.93 8.68
N GLU A 67 -9.21 -10.61 9.49
CA GLU A 67 -9.59 -11.06 10.84
C GLU A 67 -9.89 -9.89 11.79
N GLN A 68 -9.24 -8.74 11.60
CA GLN A 68 -9.56 -7.48 12.30
C GLN A 68 -10.74 -6.71 11.68
N GLY A 69 -11.41 -7.27 10.67
CA GLY A 69 -12.54 -6.64 9.98
C GLY A 69 -12.15 -5.58 8.94
N ILE A 70 -10.89 -5.58 8.48
CA ILE A 70 -10.35 -4.67 7.48
C ILE A 70 -10.16 -5.43 6.16
N GLU A 71 -11.04 -5.18 5.19
CA GLU A 71 -10.97 -5.82 3.88
C GLU A 71 -10.23 -4.95 2.84
N LEU A 72 -8.99 -5.30 2.55
CA LEU A 72 -8.17 -4.66 1.52
C LEU A 72 -7.65 -5.70 0.51
N SER A 73 -7.46 -5.27 -0.74
CA SER A 73 -6.73 -6.06 -1.73
C SER A 73 -5.23 -5.92 -1.50
N THR A 74 -4.44 -6.90 -1.95
CA THR A 74 -2.97 -6.84 -1.84
C THR A 74 -2.37 -5.65 -2.58
N ALA A 75 -2.96 -5.24 -3.71
CA ALA A 75 -2.55 -4.01 -4.41
C ALA A 75 -2.72 -2.76 -3.53
N LYS A 76 -3.85 -2.65 -2.79
CA LYS A 76 -4.08 -1.54 -1.86
C LYS A 76 -3.13 -1.58 -0.67
N ILE A 77 -2.92 -2.76 -0.09
CA ILE A 77 -2.00 -2.97 1.03
C ILE A 77 -0.60 -2.55 0.62
N ARG A 78 -0.09 -3.06 -0.52
CA ARG A 78 1.22 -2.68 -1.06
C ARG A 78 1.33 -1.17 -1.22
N LYS A 79 0.33 -0.51 -1.80
CA LYS A 79 0.35 0.95 -1.99
C LYS A 79 0.34 1.72 -0.67
N ILE A 80 -0.40 1.24 0.34
CA ILE A 80 -0.36 1.79 1.70
C ILE A 80 1.05 1.65 2.29
N LEU A 81 1.67 0.48 2.18
CA LEU A 81 3.02 0.24 2.70
C LEU A 81 4.09 1.07 1.97
N ILE A 82 4.00 1.21 0.63
CA ILE A 82 4.84 2.14 -0.15
C ILE A 82 4.68 3.57 0.38
N THR A 83 3.43 3.98 0.64
CA THR A 83 3.14 5.33 1.15
C THR A 83 3.70 5.55 2.57
N GLY A 84 3.71 4.52 3.41
CA GLY A 84 4.30 4.55 4.74
C GLY A 84 5.81 4.27 4.77
N GLY A 85 6.44 3.95 3.64
CA GLY A 85 7.88 3.60 3.57
C GLY A 85 8.23 2.18 4.03
N TYR A 86 7.24 1.30 4.21
CA TYR A 86 7.42 -0.09 4.67
C TYR A 86 7.50 -1.10 3.51
N TRP A 87 7.42 -0.64 2.26
CA TRP A 87 7.53 -1.48 1.08
C TRP A 87 8.33 -0.78 -0.02
N SER A 88 9.49 -1.34 -0.35
CA SER A 88 10.46 -0.80 -1.30
C SER A 88 10.81 -1.88 -2.32
N THR A 89 10.62 -1.54 -3.59
CA THR A 89 11.03 -2.36 -4.74
C THR A 89 11.86 -1.56 -5.71
N GLU A 90 12.72 -2.20 -6.49
CA GLU A 90 13.51 -1.61 -7.57
C GLU A 90 12.62 -0.80 -8.49
N ARG A 91 11.47 -1.37 -8.87
CA ARG A 91 10.46 -0.68 -9.69
C ARG A 91 9.92 0.57 -9.00
N SER A 92 9.52 0.46 -7.73
CA SER A 92 8.99 1.63 -7.00
C SER A 92 10.03 2.74 -6.86
N ARG A 93 11.31 2.40 -6.65
CA ARG A 93 12.42 3.34 -6.58
C ARG A 93 12.67 4.02 -7.92
N LYS A 94 12.79 3.26 -9.02
CA LYS A 94 12.94 3.80 -10.39
C LYS A 94 11.76 4.69 -10.79
N VAL A 95 10.53 4.27 -10.48
CA VAL A 95 9.33 5.08 -10.73
C VAL A 95 9.36 6.38 -9.94
N ALA A 96 9.72 6.34 -8.65
CA ALA A 96 9.82 7.53 -7.82
C ALA A 96 10.89 8.51 -8.35
N GLU A 97 12.08 8.00 -8.69
CA GLU A 97 13.18 8.79 -9.27
C GLU A 97 12.76 9.48 -10.58
N MET A 98 12.17 8.74 -11.51
CA MET A 98 11.71 9.32 -12.78
C MET A 98 10.55 10.30 -12.57
N TYR A 99 9.68 10.04 -11.59
CA TYR A 99 8.58 10.95 -11.28
C TYR A 99 9.07 12.24 -10.65
N GLU A 100 10.09 12.20 -9.79
CA GLU A 100 10.76 13.41 -9.27
C GLU A 100 11.39 14.23 -10.38
N LYS A 101 11.98 13.56 -11.39
CA LYS A 101 12.58 14.22 -12.55
C LYS A 101 11.57 14.88 -13.50
N TYR A 102 10.46 14.20 -13.81
CA TYR A 102 9.53 14.63 -14.87
C TYR A 102 8.20 15.19 -14.36
N GLY A 103 7.81 14.92 -13.12
CA GLY A 103 6.55 15.35 -12.52
C GLY A 103 5.28 14.80 -13.20
N SER A 104 5.39 13.80 -14.07
CA SER A 104 4.28 13.31 -14.91
C SER A 104 4.23 11.79 -14.99
N VAL A 105 3.10 11.20 -14.55
CA VAL A 105 2.86 9.76 -14.65
C VAL A 105 2.95 9.27 -16.10
N ALA A 106 2.44 10.05 -17.05
CA ALA A 106 2.49 9.70 -18.47
C ALA A 106 3.94 9.69 -18.98
N LYS A 107 4.76 10.67 -18.60
CA LYS A 107 6.16 10.74 -19.02
C LYS A 107 6.99 9.62 -18.39
N VAL A 108 6.74 9.30 -17.12
CA VAL A 108 7.40 8.17 -16.45
C VAL A 108 7.02 6.84 -17.11
N ALA A 109 5.73 6.65 -17.44
CA ALA A 109 5.26 5.46 -18.14
C ALA A 109 5.94 5.29 -19.51
N GLU A 110 6.08 6.37 -20.26
CA GLU A 110 6.79 6.41 -21.55
C GLU A 110 8.29 6.05 -21.38
N VAL A 111 8.99 6.72 -20.46
CA VAL A 111 10.44 6.53 -20.25
C VAL A 111 10.78 5.13 -19.73
N LEU A 112 9.92 4.55 -18.89
CA LEU A 112 10.12 3.22 -18.31
C LEU A 112 9.44 2.10 -19.12
N GLU A 113 8.78 2.43 -20.23
CA GLU A 113 8.03 1.47 -21.07
C GLU A 113 7.03 0.60 -20.28
N ILE A 114 6.35 1.19 -19.29
CA ILE A 114 5.34 0.52 -18.47
C ILE A 114 4.00 1.24 -18.54
N SER A 115 2.92 0.57 -18.11
CA SER A 115 1.61 1.22 -18.07
C SER A 115 1.54 2.32 -17.02
N THR A 116 0.73 3.36 -17.28
CA THR A 116 0.42 4.43 -16.32
C THR A 116 -0.19 3.89 -15.02
N ALA A 117 -0.94 2.79 -15.11
CA ALA A 117 -1.47 2.08 -13.95
C ALA A 117 -0.34 1.50 -13.07
N MET A 118 0.68 0.90 -13.70
CA MET A 118 1.85 0.38 -12.98
C MET A 118 2.62 1.51 -12.28
N VAL A 119 2.86 2.62 -12.98
CA VAL A 119 3.48 3.83 -12.40
C VAL A 119 2.69 4.31 -11.19
N THR A 120 1.37 4.46 -11.35
CA THR A 120 0.48 4.93 -10.28
C THR A 120 0.45 3.98 -9.08
N MET A 121 0.61 2.67 -9.29
CA MET A 121 0.69 1.69 -8.21
C MET A 121 2.03 1.74 -7.46
N SER A 122 3.10 2.09 -8.16
CA SER A 122 4.45 2.20 -7.62
C SER A 122 4.71 3.50 -6.86
N LEU A 123 3.91 4.54 -7.11
CA LEU A 123 3.98 5.80 -6.38
C LEU A 123 3.18 5.75 -5.06
N PRO A 124 3.63 6.48 -4.02
CA PRO A 124 2.86 6.68 -2.80
C PRO A 124 1.51 7.35 -3.12
N TYR A 125 0.54 7.23 -2.23
CA TYR A 125 -0.70 8.01 -2.36
C TYR A 125 -0.38 9.51 -2.36
N GLU A 126 -0.94 10.21 -3.34
CA GLU A 126 -0.91 11.66 -3.38
C GLU A 126 -1.76 12.20 -2.21
N LYS A 127 -1.29 13.28 -1.54
CA LYS A 127 -1.85 13.79 -0.26
C LYS A 127 -3.37 14.00 -0.25
N THR A 128 -4.00 14.17 -1.41
CA THR A 128 -5.44 14.40 -1.63
C THR A 128 -6.30 13.13 -1.66
N VAL A 129 -5.73 11.95 -1.94
CA VAL A 129 -6.52 10.72 -2.18
C VAL A 129 -7.16 10.14 -0.91
N TYR A 130 -6.80 10.65 0.26
CA TYR A 130 -7.43 10.26 1.52
C TYR A 130 -8.05 11.42 2.31
N ASP A 131 -8.77 12.28 1.58
CA ASP A 131 -10.02 12.81 2.10
C ASP A 131 -11.07 11.68 2.09
N LEU A 132 -10.92 10.72 3.02
CA LEU A 132 -11.81 9.55 3.22
C LEU A 132 -13.22 9.95 3.71
N GLU A 133 -13.56 11.22 3.59
CA GLU A 133 -14.83 11.77 4.01
C GLU A 133 -15.97 11.39 3.06
N ASP A 134 -15.66 10.92 1.85
CA ASP A 134 -16.69 10.50 0.93
C ASP A 134 -16.28 9.38 -0.03
N LYS A 135 -17.25 8.54 -0.42
CA LYS A 135 -17.06 7.56 -1.51
C LYS A 135 -16.40 8.30 -2.67
N SER A 136 -15.20 7.88 -3.10
CA SER A 136 -14.54 8.49 -4.25
C SER A 136 -15.51 8.57 -5.43
N THR A 137 -15.37 9.60 -6.27
CA THR A 137 -16.24 9.79 -7.44
C THR A 137 -16.38 8.52 -8.27
N ASP A 138 -15.29 7.76 -8.39
CA ASP A 138 -15.24 6.43 -9.01
C ASP A 138 -15.97 5.35 -8.22
N ALA A 139 -15.85 5.31 -6.89
CA ALA A 139 -16.63 4.40 -6.04
C ALA A 139 -18.15 4.65 -6.19
N ARG A 140 -18.58 5.91 -6.25
CA ARG A 140 -19.97 6.29 -6.57
C ARG A 140 -20.36 5.88 -7.99
N ARG A 141 -19.43 5.97 -8.95
CA ARG A 141 -19.65 5.57 -10.36
C ARG A 141 -19.84 4.05 -10.50
N MET A 142 -18.99 3.26 -9.83
CA MET A 142 -19.09 1.80 -9.80
C MET A 142 -20.33 1.32 -9.08
N GLU A 143 -20.73 1.97 -7.98
CA GLU A 143 -21.99 1.68 -7.29
C GLU A 143 -23.19 1.91 -8.20
N ARG A 144 -23.25 3.07 -8.87
CA ARG A 144 -24.29 3.38 -9.88
C ARG A 144 -24.29 2.38 -11.03
N PHE A 145 -23.13 1.95 -11.50
CA PHE A 145 -23.01 0.93 -12.54
C PHE A 145 -23.59 -0.42 -12.05
N ARG A 146 -23.17 -0.90 -10.88
CA ARG A 146 -23.66 -2.16 -10.28
C ARG A 146 -25.15 -2.14 -9.97
N ALA A 147 -25.72 -0.98 -9.65
CA ALA A 147 -27.16 -0.81 -9.45
C ALA A 147 -27.92 -0.92 -10.79
N ARG A 148 -27.41 -0.30 -11.86
CA ARG A 148 -27.99 -0.37 -13.21
C ARG A 148 -27.95 -1.78 -13.80
N THR A 149 -26.87 -2.54 -13.58
CA THR A 149 -26.76 -3.90 -14.12
C THR A 149 -27.64 -4.90 -13.36
N ARG A 150 -27.88 -4.67 -12.05
CA ARG A 150 -28.77 -5.52 -11.24
C ARG A 150 -30.27 -5.34 -11.55
N GLY A 151 -30.68 -4.17 -12.04
CA GLY A 151 -32.08 -3.91 -12.45
C GLY A 151 -32.39 -4.23 -13.92
N ARG A 152 -31.43 -4.75 -14.70
CA ARG A 152 -31.61 -5.10 -16.12
C ARG A 152 -31.87 -6.58 -16.37
N ASN A 153 -31.82 -7.42 -15.32
CA ASN A 153 -31.92 -8.87 -15.43
C ASN A 153 -33.13 -9.45 -14.67
N THR A 154 -34.19 -8.65 -14.53
CA THR A 154 -35.53 -9.02 -14.04
C THR A 154 -36.54 -8.43 -15.00
#